data_AF-A0A6M2CV37-F1
#
_entry.id   AF-A0A6M2CV37-F1
#
_cell.length_a   1.000
_cell.length_b   1.000
_cell.length_c   1.000
_cell.angle_alpha   90.00
_cell.angle_beta   90.00
_cell.angle_gamma   90.00
#
_symmetry.space_group_name_H-M   'P 1'
#
loop_
_entity.id
_entity.type
_entity.pdbx_description
1 polymer ?
#
loop_
_entity_poly.entity_id
_entity_poly.type
_entity_poly.pdbx_seq_one_letter_code
_entity_poly.pdbx_strand_id
1 'polypeptide(L)'
;PKVCVVLSGLHVRRPLTPTPLCRMGLSIVDQLLAVSNDQAELFLKEFNAKHAQIFTFPDLSLDDRRVLVSRLMELVTSDRESCQLQCLETLRLLSRDRCHLEEVFSADVLAQLARMAQLAGRPSEELGQLEQLHAPAVVEALKTLCNLIYNSSTVQKICSHNGCVEGVMLRLKLYGHPHLPHDVKFFDMRMLFLLTALCADTRPRLRTELHGLTYLRETLDLILKLSEERTVATQSSSGLKRCMRHSRRGRHAGGDDSIGTTPVLSAEDASLAAEVLKVLYNLTCGLDKFHVEEEDEVHFERLVGLLHDLLLCDVTSAEAKDQLHGQVVHLLSSVPRPFYAELLTEANPGEECSFEGYNVDSVAALVAYLERRLDEITEIQRARIL
;
A
#
# COMPACT_ATOMS: atom_id res chain seq x y z
N PRO A 1 -5.63 10.89 19.38
CA PRO A 1 -7.06 10.97 18.96
C PRO A 1 -7.33 11.40 17.49
N LYS A 2 -6.33 11.71 16.64
CA LYS A 2 -6.52 12.04 15.21
C LYS A 2 -6.06 10.96 14.20
N VAL A 3 -5.56 9.83 14.69
CA VAL A 3 -5.09 8.70 13.85
C VAL A 3 -6.24 7.73 13.49
N CYS A 4 -7.36 7.77 14.23
CA CYS A 4 -8.47 6.81 14.05
C CYS A 4 -9.36 7.04 12.82
N VAL A 5 -9.21 8.15 12.08
CA VAL A 5 -10.18 8.47 11.00
C VAL A 5 -9.83 7.81 9.65
N VAL A 6 -8.59 7.35 9.45
CA VAL A 6 -8.12 6.79 8.16
C VAL A 6 -8.32 5.27 8.02
N LEU A 7 -8.81 4.58 9.05
CA LEU A 7 -9.15 3.14 8.96
C LEU A 7 -10.53 2.88 8.33
N SER A 8 -11.26 3.92 7.96
CA SER A 8 -12.62 3.90 7.42
C SER A 8 -12.61 3.58 5.91
N GLY A 9 -12.19 2.37 5.54
CA GLY A 9 -12.17 1.93 4.15
C GLY A 9 -12.14 0.41 3.97
N LEU A 10 -12.38 -0.35 5.03
CA LEU A 10 -12.54 -1.81 4.98
C LEU A 10 -14.03 -2.12 5.07
N HIS A 11 -14.62 -2.53 3.93
CA HIS A 11 -15.95 -3.13 3.91
C HIS A 11 -15.96 -4.39 4.78
N VAL A 12 -16.35 -4.23 6.05
CA VAL A 12 -16.73 -5.34 6.94
C VAL A 12 -18.09 -5.84 6.46
N ARG A 13 -18.10 -6.85 5.59
CA ARG A 13 -19.31 -7.65 5.38
C ARG A 13 -19.57 -8.46 6.65
N ARG A 14 -20.80 -8.35 7.14
CA ARG A 14 -21.31 -8.99 8.37
C ARG A 14 -20.97 -10.50 8.39
N PRO A 15 -20.64 -11.08 9.55
CA PRO A 15 -20.49 -12.53 9.66
C PRO A 15 -21.84 -13.19 9.39
N LEU A 16 -21.88 -14.02 8.36
CA LEU A 16 -22.96 -15.00 8.19
C LEU A 16 -22.81 -16.05 9.28
N THR A 17 -23.95 -16.42 9.86
CA THR A 17 -24.15 -17.39 10.94
C THR A 17 -23.33 -18.68 10.77
N PRO A 18 -22.79 -19.26 11.86
CA PRO A 18 -22.05 -20.51 11.77
C PRO A 18 -23.00 -21.66 11.40
N THR A 19 -22.76 -22.29 10.25
CA THR A 19 -23.34 -23.60 9.92
C THR A 19 -22.60 -24.66 10.74
N PRO A 20 -23.31 -25.50 11.53
CA PRO A 20 -22.68 -26.58 12.26
C PRO A 20 -22.58 -27.79 11.34
N LEU A 21 -21.37 -28.16 10.89
CA LEU A 21 -21.20 -29.40 10.13
C LEU A 21 -19.94 -30.17 10.54
N CYS A 22 -20.25 -31.30 11.20
CA CYS A 22 -19.54 -32.57 11.24
C CYS A 22 -18.28 -32.73 12.13
N ARG A 23 -18.54 -33.43 13.25
CA ARG A 23 -17.58 -34.23 14.02
C ARG A 23 -17.01 -35.39 13.19
N MET A 24 -15.78 -35.78 13.55
CA MET A 24 -15.01 -36.99 13.18
C MET A 24 -14.20 -36.97 11.87
N GLY A 25 -13.34 -35.95 11.71
CA GLY A 25 -12.15 -36.01 10.87
C GLY A 25 -10.91 -35.69 11.71
N LEU A 26 -9.76 -36.31 11.41
CA LEU A 26 -8.46 -35.98 12.02
C LEU A 26 -8.24 -34.46 12.01
N SER A 27 -7.64 -33.90 13.07
CA SER A 27 -7.27 -32.48 13.09
C SER A 27 -6.40 -32.15 11.87
N ILE A 28 -6.45 -30.92 11.34
CA ILE A 28 -5.49 -30.47 10.30
C ILE A 28 -4.04 -30.78 10.73
N VAL A 29 -3.77 -30.68 12.03
CA VAL A 29 -2.48 -31.00 12.62
C VAL A 29 -2.12 -32.47 12.37
N ASP A 30 -3.01 -33.39 12.75
CA ASP A 30 -2.78 -34.83 12.60
C ASP A 30 -2.58 -35.21 11.13
N GLN A 31 -3.39 -34.62 10.24
CA GLN A 31 -3.31 -34.88 8.80
C GLN A 31 -1.99 -34.37 8.22
N LEU A 32 -1.57 -33.15 8.56
CA LEU A 32 -0.32 -32.56 8.06
C LEU A 32 0.92 -33.27 8.63
N LEU A 33 0.87 -33.77 9.86
CA LEU A 33 1.97 -34.52 10.47
C LEU A 33 2.11 -35.94 9.90
N ALA A 34 1.01 -36.55 9.45
CA ALA A 34 1.01 -37.91 8.91
C ALA A 34 1.49 -38.01 7.46
N VAL A 35 1.42 -36.92 6.69
CA VAL A 35 1.76 -36.90 5.26
C VAL A 35 3.25 -36.65 5.02
N SER A 36 3.79 -37.21 3.94
CA SER A 36 5.14 -36.86 3.48
C SER A 36 5.21 -35.40 3.00
N ASN A 37 6.41 -34.81 2.88
CA ASN A 37 6.56 -33.45 2.38
C ASN A 37 5.94 -33.24 0.97
N ASP A 38 5.94 -34.27 0.11
CA ASP A 38 5.32 -34.22 -1.21
C ASP A 38 3.80 -34.19 -1.15
N GLN A 39 3.23 -34.95 -0.23
CA GLN A 39 1.79 -35.00 0.01
C GLN A 39 1.30 -33.76 0.78
N ALA A 40 2.16 -33.16 1.61
CA ALA A 40 1.85 -31.94 2.35
C ALA A 40 1.49 -30.78 1.41
N GLU A 41 2.18 -30.61 0.28
CA GLU A 41 1.85 -29.57 -0.69
C GLU A 41 0.41 -29.71 -1.23
N LEU A 42 0.03 -30.91 -1.68
CA LEU A 42 -1.31 -31.18 -2.22
C LEU A 42 -2.38 -30.98 -1.14
N PHE A 43 -2.13 -31.49 0.06
CA PHE A 43 -3.02 -31.34 1.21
C PHE A 43 -3.24 -29.86 1.56
N LEU A 44 -2.16 -29.08 1.67
CA LEU A 44 -2.24 -27.65 2.00
C LEU A 44 -2.96 -26.87 0.90
N LYS A 45 -2.76 -27.21 -0.37
CA LYS A 45 -3.48 -26.59 -1.49
C LYS A 45 -4.99 -26.79 -1.40
N GLU A 46 -5.43 -28.02 -1.12
CA GLU A 46 -6.85 -28.33 -0.93
C GLU A 46 -7.43 -27.62 0.30
N PHE A 47 -6.67 -27.59 1.40
CA PHE A 47 -7.04 -26.88 2.61
C PHE A 47 -7.19 -25.38 2.35
N ASN A 48 -6.22 -24.74 1.71
CA ASN A 48 -6.23 -23.31 1.41
C ASN A 48 -7.44 -22.93 0.54
N ALA A 49 -7.74 -23.73 -0.49
CA ALA A 49 -8.90 -23.50 -1.35
C ALA A 49 -10.24 -23.58 -0.57
N LYS A 50 -10.37 -24.58 0.31
CA LYS A 50 -11.58 -24.77 1.13
C LYS A 50 -11.75 -23.69 2.20
N HIS A 51 -10.64 -23.19 2.74
CA HIS A 51 -10.64 -22.26 3.88
C HIS A 51 -10.33 -20.80 3.48
N ALA A 52 -10.25 -20.48 2.18
CA ALA A 52 -9.87 -19.17 1.67
C ALA A 52 -10.71 -17.99 2.20
N GLN A 53 -11.98 -18.23 2.54
CA GLN A 53 -12.94 -17.24 3.06
C GLN A 53 -13.23 -17.38 4.56
N ILE A 54 -12.46 -18.22 5.26
CA ILE A 54 -12.59 -18.40 6.71
C ILE A 54 -11.71 -17.36 7.43
N PHE A 55 -12.24 -16.82 8.52
CA PHE A 55 -11.61 -15.75 9.33
C PHE A 55 -11.31 -16.19 10.76
N THR A 56 -11.87 -17.31 11.22
CA THR A 56 -11.73 -17.83 12.58
C THR A 56 -11.65 -19.35 12.56
N PHE A 57 -10.82 -19.93 13.42
CA PHE A 57 -10.63 -21.37 13.57
C PHE A 57 -10.92 -21.80 15.02
N PRO A 58 -12.20 -21.80 15.45
CA PRO A 58 -12.56 -22.10 16.84
C PRO A 58 -12.19 -23.52 17.26
N ASP A 59 -12.10 -24.46 16.32
CA ASP A 59 -11.78 -25.86 16.57
C ASP A 59 -10.27 -26.12 16.77
N LEU A 60 -9.42 -25.12 16.54
CA LEU A 60 -7.96 -25.23 16.74
C LEU A 60 -7.55 -24.74 18.13
N SER A 61 -7.08 -25.66 18.97
CA SER A 61 -6.50 -25.32 20.28
C SER A 61 -5.18 -24.55 20.15
N LEU A 62 -4.71 -23.94 21.25
CA LEU A 62 -3.41 -23.26 21.26
C LEU A 62 -2.26 -24.21 20.89
N ASP A 63 -2.27 -25.43 21.41
CA ASP A 63 -1.22 -26.42 21.13
C ASP A 63 -1.28 -26.88 19.68
N ASP A 64 -2.47 -27.10 19.12
CA ASP A 64 -2.65 -27.41 17.70
C ASP A 64 -2.07 -26.31 16.81
N ARG A 65 -2.33 -25.03 17.14
CA ARG A 65 -1.81 -23.89 16.39
C ARG A 65 -0.29 -23.83 16.44
N ARG A 66 0.31 -24.07 17.61
CA ARG A 66 1.77 -24.09 17.77
C ARG A 66 2.41 -25.20 16.96
N VAL A 67 1.86 -26.41 17.01
CA VAL A 67 2.37 -27.55 16.23
C VAL A 67 2.20 -27.28 14.73
N LEU A 68 1.04 -26.78 14.32
CA LEU A 68 0.76 -26.44 12.92
C LEU A 68 1.73 -25.39 12.39
N VAL A 69 1.88 -24.26 13.08
CA VAL A 69 2.81 -23.20 12.66
C VAL A 69 4.24 -23.71 12.66
N SER A 70 4.68 -24.45 13.68
CA SER A 70 6.03 -25.03 13.70
C SER A 70 6.27 -25.92 12.47
N ARG A 71 5.32 -26.80 12.14
CA ARG A 71 5.41 -27.68 10.97
C ARG A 71 5.41 -26.90 9.65
N LEU A 72 4.59 -25.87 9.53
CA LEU A 72 4.57 -24.99 8.34
C LEU A 72 5.90 -24.23 8.19
N MET A 73 6.50 -23.78 9.30
CA MET A 73 7.79 -23.09 9.27
C MET A 73 8.94 -24.03 8.90
N GLU A 74 8.89 -25.32 9.26
CA GLU A 74 9.84 -26.31 8.73
C GLU A 74 9.68 -26.46 7.21
N LEU A 75 8.45 -26.62 6.73
CA LEU A 75 8.15 -26.82 5.30
C LEU A 75 8.49 -25.58 4.46
N VAL A 76 8.28 -24.36 4.98
CA VAL A 76 8.60 -23.11 4.26
C VAL A 76 10.11 -22.91 4.08
N THR A 77 10.94 -23.58 4.88
CA THR A 77 12.39 -23.56 4.70
C THR A 77 12.91 -24.59 3.70
N SER A 78 12.04 -25.41 3.12
CA SER A 78 12.42 -26.33 2.04
C SER A 78 12.67 -25.60 0.71
N ASP A 79 13.46 -26.18 -0.19
CA ASP A 79 13.78 -25.59 -1.51
C ASP A 79 12.62 -25.64 -2.53
N ARG A 80 11.40 -26.01 -2.11
CA ARG A 80 10.26 -26.20 -3.01
C ARG A 80 9.31 -25.00 -2.99
N GLU A 81 9.48 -24.10 -3.95
CA GLU A 81 8.70 -22.86 -4.10
C GLU A 81 7.17 -23.04 -4.02
N SER A 82 6.63 -24.09 -4.66
CA SER A 82 5.18 -24.39 -4.60
C SER A 82 4.73 -24.74 -3.19
N CYS A 83 5.49 -25.57 -2.48
CA CYS A 83 5.19 -25.94 -1.08
C CYS A 83 5.33 -24.73 -0.15
N GLN A 84 6.36 -23.90 -0.35
CA GLN A 84 6.54 -22.64 0.39
C GLN A 84 5.31 -21.74 0.25
N LEU A 85 4.81 -21.56 -0.98
CA LEU A 85 3.62 -20.75 -1.24
C LEU A 85 2.40 -21.31 -0.50
N GLN A 86 2.15 -22.63 -0.59
CA GLN A 86 1.02 -23.25 0.12
C GLN A 86 1.14 -23.09 1.65
N CYS A 87 2.34 -23.19 2.20
CA CYS A 87 2.58 -22.96 3.62
C CYS A 87 2.28 -21.51 4.02
N LEU A 88 2.76 -20.54 3.25
CA LEU A 88 2.53 -19.11 3.50
C LEU A 88 1.04 -18.74 3.38
N GLU A 89 0.32 -19.33 2.43
CA GLU A 89 -1.13 -19.16 2.32
C GLU A 89 -1.85 -19.68 3.57
N THR A 90 -1.46 -20.86 4.08
CA THR A 90 -2.03 -21.40 5.32
C THR A 90 -1.70 -20.50 6.52
N LEU A 91 -0.45 -20.03 6.64
CA LEU A 91 -0.05 -19.07 7.67
C LEU A 91 -0.86 -17.77 7.58
N ARG A 92 -1.12 -17.27 6.36
CA ARG A 92 -1.99 -16.12 6.15
C ARG A 92 -3.41 -16.39 6.63
N LEU A 93 -3.98 -17.56 6.38
CA LEU A 93 -5.32 -17.90 6.89
C LEU A 93 -5.34 -17.89 8.43
N LEU A 94 -4.34 -18.49 9.07
CA LEU A 94 -4.21 -18.50 10.53
C LEU A 94 -4.03 -17.08 11.11
N SER A 95 -3.29 -16.20 10.42
CA SER A 95 -3.06 -14.80 10.86
C SER A 95 -4.31 -13.91 10.91
N ARG A 96 -5.42 -14.34 10.29
CA ARG A 96 -6.71 -13.62 10.33
C ARG A 96 -7.42 -13.81 11.66
N ASP A 97 -7.20 -14.95 12.31
CA ASP A 97 -7.81 -15.29 13.58
C ASP A 97 -7.04 -14.64 14.72
N ARG A 98 -7.72 -13.83 15.53
CA ARG A 98 -7.09 -13.07 16.62
C ARG A 98 -6.72 -13.95 17.82
N CYS A 99 -7.22 -15.19 17.88
CA CYS A 99 -6.96 -16.09 18.98
C CYS A 99 -5.50 -16.56 18.99
N HIS A 100 -4.82 -16.32 20.11
CA HIS A 100 -3.47 -16.80 20.41
C HIS A 100 -2.36 -16.41 19.42
N LEU A 101 -2.51 -15.29 18.70
CA LEU A 101 -1.51 -14.87 17.72
C LEU A 101 -0.13 -14.65 18.34
N GLU A 102 -0.06 -14.08 19.54
CA GLU A 102 1.21 -13.71 20.20
C GLU A 102 1.98 -14.94 20.70
N GLU A 103 1.24 -15.98 21.07
CA GLU A 103 1.77 -17.25 21.56
C GLU A 103 2.18 -18.22 20.44
N VAL A 104 1.69 -17.98 19.22
CA VAL A 104 1.91 -18.85 18.05
C VAL A 104 2.91 -18.23 17.07
N PHE A 105 2.81 -16.92 16.80
CA PHE A 105 3.73 -16.19 15.92
C PHE A 105 4.83 -15.52 16.74
N SER A 106 5.78 -16.33 17.20
CA SER A 106 6.95 -15.87 17.97
C SER A 106 7.86 -14.95 17.15
N ALA A 107 8.82 -14.31 17.83
CA ALA A 107 9.82 -13.45 17.17
C ALA A 107 10.60 -14.19 16.06
N ASP A 108 10.90 -15.48 16.25
CA ASP A 108 11.60 -16.30 15.25
C ASP A 108 10.75 -16.56 14.02
N VAL A 109 9.45 -16.84 14.21
CA VAL A 109 8.48 -17.00 13.11
C VAL A 109 8.37 -15.70 12.33
N LEU A 110 8.26 -14.56 13.01
CA LEU A 110 8.20 -13.24 12.37
C LEU A 110 9.49 -12.91 11.61
N ALA A 111 10.66 -13.24 12.16
CA ALA A 111 11.94 -13.05 11.49
C ALA A 111 12.07 -13.92 10.23
N GLN A 112 11.59 -15.16 10.26
CA GLN A 112 11.55 -16.01 9.08
C GLN A 112 10.54 -15.51 8.04
N LEU A 113 9.35 -15.04 8.45
CA LEU A 113 8.41 -14.40 7.53
C LEU A 113 9.00 -13.13 6.89
N ALA A 114 9.74 -12.31 7.65
CA ALA A 114 10.45 -11.15 7.12
C ALA A 114 11.54 -11.54 6.11
N ARG A 115 12.26 -12.65 6.33
CA ARG A 115 13.19 -13.23 5.34
C ARG A 115 12.45 -13.68 4.07
N MET A 116 11.30 -14.36 4.21
CA MET A 116 10.50 -14.80 3.07
C MET A 116 9.87 -13.64 2.31
N ALA A 117 9.59 -12.53 2.98
CA ALA A 117 9.18 -11.27 2.38
C ALA A 117 10.38 -10.47 1.80
N GLN A 118 11.60 -11.00 1.85
CA GLN A 118 12.85 -10.35 1.45
C GLN A 118 13.06 -8.97 2.08
N LEU A 119 12.71 -8.83 3.36
CA LEU A 119 12.93 -7.61 4.15
C LEU A 119 14.21 -7.68 4.99
N ALA A 120 14.75 -8.88 5.17
CA ALA A 120 15.99 -9.12 5.91
C ALA A 120 17.14 -9.34 4.90
N GLY A 121 17.79 -8.26 4.46
CA GLY A 121 18.89 -8.30 3.50
C GLY A 121 19.80 -7.07 3.60
N ARG A 122 21.06 -7.19 3.16
CA ARG A 122 22.00 -6.06 3.03
C ARG A 122 21.95 -5.50 1.61
N PRO A 123 22.16 -4.19 1.42
CA PRO A 123 21.94 -3.53 0.13
C PRO A 123 22.85 -3.93 -1.04
N SER A 124 23.88 -4.74 -0.80
CA SER A 124 24.90 -5.06 -1.81
C SER A 124 24.52 -6.17 -2.81
N GLU A 125 23.40 -6.87 -2.63
CA GLU A 125 23.02 -8.05 -3.45
C GLU A 125 21.72 -7.85 -4.27
N GLU A 126 21.14 -6.64 -4.23
CA GLU A 126 19.74 -6.37 -4.58
C GLU A 126 19.36 -6.57 -6.07
N LEU A 127 20.26 -6.29 -7.02
CA LEU A 127 19.92 -6.36 -8.46
C LEU A 127 19.87 -7.80 -9.01
N GLY A 128 20.81 -8.66 -8.60
CA GLY A 128 20.83 -10.07 -9.06
C GLY A 128 19.74 -10.92 -8.42
N GLN A 129 19.23 -10.51 -7.25
CA GLN A 129 18.17 -11.22 -6.52
C GLN A 129 16.77 -10.97 -7.09
N LEU A 130 16.55 -9.85 -7.79
CA LEU A 130 15.25 -9.51 -8.39
C LEU A 130 14.84 -10.44 -9.52
N GLU A 131 15.79 -10.94 -10.31
CA GLU A 131 15.51 -11.89 -11.41
C GLU A 131 15.13 -13.28 -10.90
N GLN A 132 15.53 -13.63 -9.68
CA GLN A 132 15.24 -14.89 -9.00
C GLN A 132 14.16 -14.73 -7.92
N LEU A 133 13.46 -13.59 -7.92
CA LEU A 133 12.42 -13.29 -6.95
C LEU A 133 11.24 -14.25 -7.14
N HIS A 134 11.02 -15.16 -6.19
CA HIS A 134 9.79 -15.95 -6.13
C HIS A 134 8.62 -15.08 -5.63
N ALA A 135 8.16 -14.20 -6.51
CA ALA A 135 7.16 -13.16 -6.24
C ALA A 135 5.90 -13.65 -5.50
N PRO A 136 5.29 -14.82 -5.83
CA PRO A 136 4.10 -15.29 -5.13
C PRO A 136 4.34 -15.51 -3.63
N ALA A 137 5.48 -16.12 -3.25
CA ALA A 137 5.81 -16.34 -1.85
C ALA A 137 6.09 -15.02 -1.12
N VAL A 138 6.81 -14.09 -1.74
CA VAL A 138 7.08 -12.77 -1.15
C VAL A 138 5.78 -12.02 -0.85
N VAL A 139 4.86 -11.98 -1.82
CA VAL A 139 3.56 -11.34 -1.66
C VAL A 139 2.75 -12.01 -0.54
N GLU A 140 2.77 -13.35 -0.46
CA GLU A 140 2.02 -14.07 0.57
C GLU A 140 2.60 -13.89 1.98
N ALA A 141 3.94 -13.83 2.10
CA ALA A 141 4.61 -13.46 3.34
C ALA A 141 4.26 -12.04 3.79
N LEU A 142 4.27 -11.07 2.87
CA LEU A 142 3.87 -9.68 3.16
C LEU A 142 2.40 -9.57 3.60
N LYS A 143 1.48 -10.29 2.94
CA LYS A 143 0.07 -10.37 3.35
C LYS A 143 -0.07 -10.95 4.76
N THR A 144 0.68 -11.99 5.07
CA THR A 144 0.70 -12.62 6.40
C THR A 144 1.18 -11.62 7.46
N LEU A 145 2.30 -10.93 7.21
CA LEU A 145 2.82 -9.89 8.10
C LEU A 145 1.83 -8.74 8.30
N CYS A 146 1.18 -8.26 7.23
CA CYS A 146 0.17 -7.21 7.30
C CYS A 146 -1.01 -7.61 8.21
N ASN A 147 -1.51 -8.85 8.08
CA ASN A 147 -2.58 -9.35 8.94
C ASN A 147 -2.15 -9.42 10.40
N LEU A 148 -0.94 -9.93 10.67
CA LEU A 148 -0.41 -10.05 12.03
C LEU A 148 -0.20 -8.67 12.67
N ILE A 149 0.37 -7.70 11.94
CA ILE A 149 0.54 -6.32 12.39
C ILE A 149 -0.82 -5.68 12.67
N TYR A 150 -1.83 -5.90 11.82
CA TYR A 150 -3.15 -5.35 12.05
C TYR A 150 -3.84 -5.93 13.31
N ASN A 151 -3.61 -7.22 13.60
CA ASN A 151 -4.33 -7.94 14.65
C ASN A 151 -3.61 -8.04 16.01
N SER A 152 -2.29 -7.83 16.09
CA SER A 152 -1.53 -7.96 17.35
C SER A 152 -0.61 -6.76 17.63
N SER A 153 -0.76 -6.20 18.83
CA SER A 153 0.11 -5.12 19.34
C SER A 153 1.53 -5.58 19.66
N THR A 154 1.72 -6.85 20.00
CA THR A 154 3.06 -7.43 20.19
C THR A 154 3.78 -7.56 18.86
N VAL A 155 3.10 -8.04 17.80
CA VAL A 155 3.68 -8.11 16.45
C VAL A 155 4.01 -6.71 15.91
N GLN A 156 3.13 -5.72 16.14
CA GLN A 156 3.39 -4.31 15.81
C GLN A 156 4.74 -3.84 16.35
N LYS A 157 5.03 -4.09 17.64
CA LYS A 157 6.28 -3.70 18.28
C LYS A 157 7.49 -4.43 17.66
N ILE A 158 7.38 -5.74 17.43
CA ILE A 158 8.47 -6.56 16.88
C ILE A 158 8.79 -6.10 15.45
N CYS A 159 7.78 -6.02 14.57
CA CYS A 159 7.94 -5.62 13.17
C CYS A 159 8.39 -4.15 13.01
N SER A 160 8.18 -3.32 14.02
CA SER A 160 8.71 -1.95 14.03
C SER A 160 10.20 -1.90 14.36
N HIS A 161 10.84 -2.98 14.83
CA HIS A 161 12.22 -2.96 15.31
C HIS A 161 13.12 -4.07 14.74
N ASN A 162 12.57 -4.99 13.95
CA ASN A 162 13.31 -6.15 13.43
C ASN A 162 13.85 -5.97 12.00
N GLY A 163 13.95 -4.73 11.52
CA GLY A 163 14.46 -4.43 10.16
C GLY A 163 13.40 -4.43 9.07
N CYS A 164 12.12 -4.73 9.35
CA CYS A 164 11.08 -4.74 8.32
C CYS A 164 10.89 -3.36 7.65
N VAL A 165 10.92 -2.28 8.42
CA VAL A 165 10.76 -0.91 7.88
C VAL A 165 11.94 -0.59 6.98
N GLU A 166 13.15 -0.86 7.45
CA GLU A 166 14.41 -0.65 6.75
C GLU A 166 14.45 -1.46 5.45
N GLY A 167 14.00 -2.72 5.46
CA GLY A 167 13.89 -3.58 4.29
C GLY A 167 12.94 -3.02 3.22
N VAL A 168 11.77 -2.51 3.62
CA VAL A 168 10.86 -1.85 2.67
C VAL A 168 11.50 -0.57 2.12
N MET A 169 12.18 0.22 2.97
CA MET A 169 12.84 1.45 2.54
C MET A 169 13.99 1.20 1.56
N LEU A 170 14.72 0.09 1.70
CA LEU A 170 15.70 -0.35 0.70
C LEU A 170 15.00 -0.72 -0.61
N ARG A 171 13.93 -1.53 -0.54
CA ARG A 171 13.18 -1.97 -1.72
C ARG A 171 12.49 -0.84 -2.48
N LEU A 172 12.13 0.27 -1.84
CA LEU A 172 11.62 1.48 -2.52
C LEU A 172 12.55 1.96 -3.65
N LYS A 173 13.87 1.83 -3.47
CA LYS A 173 14.87 2.22 -4.48
C LYS A 173 14.79 1.38 -5.75
N LEU A 174 14.18 0.20 -5.66
CA LEU A 174 14.02 -0.77 -6.75
C LEU A 174 12.66 -0.64 -7.44
N TYR A 175 11.80 0.31 -7.05
CA TYR A 175 10.45 0.45 -7.62
C TYR A 175 10.44 0.79 -9.11
N GLY A 176 11.54 1.35 -9.63
CA GLY A 176 11.70 1.63 -11.06
C GLY A 176 12.01 0.38 -11.88
N HIS A 177 12.36 -0.73 -11.23
CA HIS A 177 12.77 -1.94 -11.92
C HIS A 177 11.56 -2.72 -12.49
N PRO A 178 11.61 -3.17 -13.76
CA PRO A 178 10.49 -3.84 -14.41
C PRO A 178 10.19 -5.23 -13.83
N HIS A 179 11.18 -5.89 -13.22
CA HIS A 179 11.00 -7.22 -12.62
C HIS A 179 10.41 -7.19 -11.21
N LEU A 180 10.28 -6.01 -10.56
CA LEU A 180 9.63 -5.92 -9.26
C LEU A 180 8.09 -5.89 -9.44
N PRO A 181 7.35 -6.92 -9.00
CA PRO A 181 5.90 -7.01 -9.21
C PRO A 181 5.14 -5.90 -8.49
N HIS A 182 4.04 -5.46 -9.10
CA HIS A 182 3.18 -4.44 -8.52
C HIS A 182 2.64 -4.84 -7.14
N ASP A 183 2.23 -6.10 -6.96
CA ASP A 183 1.71 -6.59 -5.67
C ASP A 183 2.72 -6.47 -4.53
N VAL A 184 4.01 -6.68 -4.79
CA VAL A 184 5.06 -6.48 -3.78
C VAL A 184 5.09 -5.00 -3.37
N LYS A 185 5.09 -4.08 -4.35
CA LYS A 185 5.08 -2.63 -4.10
C LYS A 185 3.86 -2.20 -3.28
N PHE A 186 2.70 -2.79 -3.59
CA PHE A 186 1.45 -2.48 -2.90
C PHE A 186 1.47 -2.97 -1.45
N PHE A 187 1.88 -4.21 -1.20
CA PHE A 187 1.91 -4.75 0.17
C PHE A 187 3.03 -4.16 1.02
N ASP A 188 4.12 -3.69 0.42
CA ASP A 188 5.12 -2.85 1.08
C ASP A 188 4.53 -1.57 1.65
N MET A 189 3.80 -0.83 0.81
CA MET A 189 3.17 0.43 1.24
C MET A 189 2.05 0.17 2.24
N ARG A 190 1.29 -0.93 2.08
CA ARG A 190 0.30 -1.35 3.07
C ARG A 190 0.95 -1.67 4.43
N MET A 191 2.10 -2.34 4.44
CA MET A 191 2.85 -2.65 5.65
C MET A 191 3.35 -1.37 6.33
N LEU A 192 3.97 -0.45 5.58
CA LEU A 192 4.38 0.85 6.12
C LEU A 192 3.19 1.66 6.64
N PHE A 193 2.06 1.63 5.94
CA PHE A 193 0.85 2.31 6.39
C PHE A 193 0.38 1.76 7.74
N LEU A 194 0.31 0.44 7.89
CA LEU A 194 -0.08 -0.20 9.15
C LEU A 194 0.89 0.14 10.29
N LEU A 195 2.19 0.02 10.06
CA LEU A 195 3.20 0.31 11.09
C LEU A 195 3.21 1.78 11.47
N THR A 196 3.11 2.71 10.51
CA THR A 196 3.04 4.14 10.82
C THR A 196 1.71 4.55 11.46
N ALA A 197 0.61 3.86 11.15
CA ALA A 197 -0.67 4.12 11.79
C ALA A 197 -0.69 3.63 13.24
N LEU A 198 -0.19 2.42 13.49
CA LEU A 198 -0.35 1.69 14.76
C LEU A 198 0.83 1.91 15.73
N CYS A 199 2.03 2.21 15.22
CA CYS A 199 3.25 2.43 16.00
C CYS A 199 3.72 3.88 15.84
N ALA A 200 3.41 4.73 16.82
CA ALA A 200 3.69 6.16 16.74
C ALA A 200 5.20 6.47 16.74
N ASP A 201 6.00 5.63 17.38
CA ASP A 201 7.47 5.65 17.45
C ASP A 201 8.14 5.36 16.10
N THR A 202 7.48 4.62 15.21
CA THR A 202 7.98 4.37 13.84
C THR A 202 7.99 5.64 12.98
N ARG A 203 7.10 6.61 13.24
CA ARG A 203 6.95 7.82 12.40
C ARG A 203 8.18 8.73 12.41
N PRO A 204 8.70 9.19 13.58
CA PRO A 204 9.89 10.03 13.58
C PRO A 204 11.08 9.29 12.95
N ARG A 205 11.31 8.03 13.31
CA ARG A 205 12.39 7.21 12.74
C ARG A 205 12.30 7.12 11.21
N LEU A 206 11.14 6.75 10.69
CA LEU A 206 10.91 6.67 9.25
C LEU A 206 11.09 8.03 8.56
N ARG A 207 10.60 9.11 9.18
CA ARG A 207 10.69 10.46 8.61
C ARG A 207 12.13 10.96 8.55
N THR A 208 12.84 10.97 9.69
CA THR A 208 14.10 11.68 9.86
C THR A 208 15.31 10.79 9.65
N GLU A 209 15.32 9.56 10.18
CA GLU A 209 16.49 8.68 10.10
C GLU A 209 16.54 7.90 8.78
N LEU A 210 15.39 7.54 8.22
CA LEU A 210 15.29 6.81 6.96
C LEU A 210 14.89 7.68 5.76
N HIS A 211 14.80 9.00 5.95
CA HIS A 211 14.41 9.98 4.92
C HIS A 211 13.10 9.61 4.19
N GLY A 212 12.14 9.05 4.93
CA GLY A 212 10.91 8.46 4.38
C GLY A 212 10.06 9.44 3.58
N LEU A 213 9.99 10.72 3.96
CA LEU A 213 9.28 11.74 3.19
C LEU A 213 9.87 11.91 1.79
N THR A 214 11.20 11.86 1.67
CA THR A 214 11.89 12.00 0.39
C THR A 214 11.64 10.80 -0.51
N TYR A 215 11.86 9.58 -0.02
CA TYR A 215 11.67 8.38 -0.82
C TYR A 215 10.20 8.15 -1.21
N LEU A 216 9.23 8.41 -0.32
CA LEU A 216 7.81 8.27 -0.63
C LEU A 216 7.33 9.32 -1.64
N ARG A 217 7.82 10.56 -1.54
CA ARG A 217 7.56 11.60 -2.54
C ARG A 217 8.16 11.22 -3.90
N GLU A 218 9.41 10.76 -3.92
CA GLU A 218 10.06 10.27 -5.15
C GLU A 218 9.34 9.05 -5.73
N THR A 219 8.71 8.23 -4.89
CA THR A 219 7.88 7.10 -5.33
C THR A 219 6.62 7.58 -6.05
N LEU A 220 5.92 8.61 -5.54
CA LEU A 220 4.79 9.22 -6.25
C LEU A 220 5.21 9.80 -7.60
N ASP A 221 6.36 10.49 -7.62
CA ASP A 221 6.94 11.03 -8.84
C ASP A 221 7.30 9.89 -9.83
N LEU A 222 7.89 8.80 -9.35
CA LEU A 222 8.18 7.64 -10.20
C LEU A 222 6.91 7.03 -10.80
N ILE A 223 5.84 6.86 -10.02
CA ILE A 223 4.56 6.30 -10.51
C ILE A 223 4.01 7.13 -11.68
N LEU A 224 3.95 8.45 -11.50
CA LEU A 224 3.50 9.37 -12.54
C LEU A 224 4.43 9.36 -13.77
N LYS A 225 5.76 9.29 -13.59
CA LYS A 225 6.75 9.22 -14.69
C LYS A 225 6.59 7.96 -15.52
N LEU A 226 6.51 6.81 -14.87
CA LEU A 226 6.33 5.52 -15.55
C LEU A 226 5.00 5.46 -16.30
N SER A 227 3.95 6.11 -15.78
CA SER A 227 2.66 6.24 -16.48
C SER A 227 2.76 7.14 -17.72
N GLU A 228 3.50 8.25 -17.63
CA GLU A 228 3.76 9.14 -18.76
C GLU A 228 4.53 8.41 -19.87
N GLU A 229 5.61 7.69 -19.53
CA GLU A 229 6.40 6.89 -20.48
C GLU A 229 5.54 5.83 -21.20
N ARG A 230 4.65 5.14 -20.46
CA ARG A 230 3.69 4.18 -21.05
C ARG A 230 2.69 4.87 -21.98
N THR A 231 2.26 6.08 -21.64
CA THR A 231 1.29 6.85 -22.42
C THR A 231 1.91 7.36 -23.72
N VAL A 232 3.15 7.86 -23.67
CA VAL A 232 3.90 8.29 -24.86
C VAL A 232 4.12 7.12 -25.81
N ALA A 233 4.55 5.96 -25.31
CA ALA A 233 4.80 4.77 -26.12
C ALA A 233 3.55 4.28 -26.87
N THR A 234 2.36 4.38 -26.25
CA THR A 234 1.08 3.99 -26.86
C THR A 234 0.52 5.05 -27.83
N GLN A 235 0.83 6.33 -27.63
CA GLN A 235 0.38 7.40 -28.53
C GLN A 235 1.22 7.53 -29.81
N SER A 236 2.51 7.16 -29.78
CA SER A 236 3.34 7.03 -30.99
C SER A 236 2.76 6.06 -32.04
N SER A 237 1.82 5.19 -31.66
CA SER A 237 1.12 4.26 -32.57
C SER A 237 -0.27 4.71 -33.03
N SER A 238 -0.91 5.71 -32.41
CA SER A 238 -2.36 6.00 -32.62
C SER A 238 -2.69 7.43 -33.05
N GLY A 239 -1.72 8.34 -33.13
CA GLY A 239 -1.90 9.68 -33.73
C GLY A 239 -2.78 10.67 -32.96
N LEU A 240 -3.35 10.29 -31.81
CA LEU A 240 -4.13 11.16 -30.93
C LEU A 240 -3.24 11.69 -29.80
N LYS A 241 -2.87 12.97 -29.86
CA LYS A 241 -2.18 13.67 -28.77
C LYS A 241 -3.19 14.11 -27.71
N ARG A 242 -3.10 13.58 -26.49
CA ARG A 242 -3.79 14.15 -25.31
C ARG A 242 -2.83 15.04 -24.54
N CYS A 243 -3.04 16.34 -24.62
CA CYS A 243 -2.14 17.34 -24.09
C CYS A 243 -2.32 17.53 -22.58
N MET A 244 -1.23 17.40 -21.83
CA MET A 244 -1.10 17.85 -20.45
C MET A 244 -1.06 19.36 -20.43
N ARG A 245 -2.13 19.92 -19.90
CA ARG A 245 -2.21 21.32 -19.52
C ARG A 245 -1.53 21.44 -18.15
N HIS A 246 -0.30 21.96 -18.13
CA HIS A 246 0.36 22.58 -16.95
C HIS A 246 0.86 21.67 -15.81
N SER A 247 1.52 20.54 -16.09
CA SER A 247 2.30 19.88 -15.02
C SER A 247 3.47 20.75 -14.58
N ARG A 248 3.74 20.77 -13.27
CA ARG A 248 4.94 21.42 -12.70
C ARG A 248 6.23 20.65 -13.00
N ARG A 249 6.14 19.43 -13.55
CA ARG A 249 7.28 18.62 -13.99
C ARG A 249 7.95 19.25 -15.20
N GLY A 250 9.08 19.91 -14.97
CA GLY A 250 9.90 20.48 -16.04
C GLY A 250 10.41 21.90 -15.78
N ARG A 251 9.90 22.61 -14.75
CA ARG A 251 10.35 23.99 -14.46
C ARG A 251 11.84 24.13 -14.09
N HIS A 252 12.58 23.03 -13.86
CA HIS A 252 14.02 23.05 -13.54
C HIS A 252 14.96 22.73 -14.71
N ALA A 253 14.46 22.40 -15.90
CA ALA A 253 15.28 22.24 -17.09
C ALA A 253 14.77 23.20 -18.16
N GLY A 254 15.47 24.32 -18.35
CA GLY A 254 15.15 25.25 -19.43
C GLY A 254 15.21 24.56 -20.78
N GLY A 255 14.09 24.55 -21.52
CA GLY A 255 14.05 24.09 -22.90
C GLY A 255 12.70 23.53 -23.35
N ASP A 256 12.07 24.30 -24.25
CA ASP A 256 11.01 23.95 -25.20
C ASP A 256 9.58 23.69 -24.68
N ASP A 257 8.62 24.40 -25.29
CA ASP A 257 7.16 24.33 -25.13
C ASP A 257 6.61 23.01 -25.72
N SER A 258 7.21 21.88 -25.37
CA SER A 258 6.65 20.59 -25.73
C SER A 258 5.45 20.33 -24.83
N ILE A 259 4.27 20.58 -25.39
CA ILE A 259 2.97 20.19 -24.82
C ILE A 259 3.06 18.73 -24.36
N GLY A 260 3.24 18.54 -23.05
CA GLY A 260 3.40 17.22 -22.44
C GLY A 260 2.15 16.37 -22.65
N THR A 261 2.23 15.07 -22.41
CA THR A 261 1.09 14.16 -22.61
C THR A 261 0.49 13.87 -21.25
N THR A 262 -0.83 14.00 -21.05
CA THR A 262 -1.41 13.71 -19.71
C THR A 262 -1.14 12.25 -19.36
N PRO A 263 -0.45 11.94 -18.24
CA PRO A 263 -0.29 10.56 -17.81
C PRO A 263 -1.67 9.95 -17.56
N VAL A 264 -1.85 8.72 -18.02
CA VAL A 264 -3.04 7.92 -17.71
C VAL A 264 -2.63 6.83 -16.74
N LEU A 265 -3.01 6.97 -15.48
CA LEU A 265 -2.75 5.98 -14.45
C LEU A 265 -3.67 4.77 -14.63
N SER A 266 -3.09 3.57 -14.55
CA SER A 266 -3.87 2.36 -14.38
C SER A 266 -4.56 2.34 -13.01
N ALA A 267 -5.59 1.51 -12.84
CA ALA A 267 -6.24 1.34 -11.54
C ALA A 267 -5.26 0.79 -10.47
N GLU A 268 -4.28 -0.02 -10.89
CA GLU A 268 -3.21 -0.54 -10.05
C GLU A 268 -2.28 0.59 -9.59
N ASP A 269 -1.75 1.38 -10.52
CA ASP A 269 -0.88 2.52 -10.21
C ASP A 269 -1.57 3.54 -9.30
N ALA A 270 -2.85 3.84 -9.55
CA ALA A 270 -3.64 4.73 -8.72
C ALA A 270 -3.84 4.16 -7.29
N SER A 271 -4.02 2.85 -7.17
CA SER A 271 -4.12 2.17 -5.88
C SER A 271 -2.79 2.19 -5.11
N LEU A 272 -1.67 1.99 -5.80
CA LEU A 272 -0.34 2.12 -5.21
C LEU A 272 -0.06 3.55 -4.75
N ALA A 273 -0.34 4.55 -5.59
CA ALA A 273 -0.22 5.96 -5.22
C ALA A 273 -1.09 6.29 -4.00
N ALA A 274 -2.32 5.77 -3.93
CA ALA A 274 -3.18 5.93 -2.77
C ALA A 274 -2.58 5.32 -1.49
N GLU A 275 -1.90 4.18 -1.54
CA GLU A 275 -1.19 3.63 -0.37
C GLU A 275 0.00 4.51 0.03
N VAL A 276 0.80 5.01 -0.92
CA VAL A 276 1.90 5.93 -0.64
C VAL A 276 1.40 7.21 0.05
N LEU A 277 0.30 7.80 -0.43
CA LEU A 277 -0.34 8.98 0.16
C LEU A 277 -0.78 8.75 1.61
N LYS A 278 -1.27 7.55 1.94
CA LYS A 278 -1.67 7.21 3.32
C LYS A 278 -0.45 7.15 4.26
N VAL A 279 0.68 6.61 3.80
CA VAL A 279 1.93 6.62 4.59
C VAL A 279 2.39 8.07 4.80
N LEU A 280 2.43 8.87 3.73
CA LEU A 280 2.78 10.30 3.82
C LEU A 280 1.87 11.05 4.79
N TYR A 281 0.56 10.78 4.79
CA TYR A 281 -0.37 11.38 5.74
C TYR A 281 -0.02 11.01 7.18
N ASN A 282 0.27 9.74 7.46
CA ASN A 282 0.67 9.32 8.81
C ASN A 282 1.96 10.01 9.27
N LEU A 283 2.90 10.29 8.37
CA LEU A 283 4.16 10.97 8.68
C LEU A 283 4.02 12.49 8.89
N THR A 284 2.98 13.10 8.35
CA THR A 284 2.79 14.57 8.31
C THR A 284 1.65 15.06 9.21
N CYS A 285 0.62 14.25 9.48
CA CYS A 285 -0.58 14.67 10.22
C CYS A 285 -0.35 15.17 11.64
N GLY A 286 0.78 14.81 12.26
CA GLY A 286 1.17 15.20 13.62
C GLY A 286 2.19 16.33 13.70
N LEU A 287 2.60 16.91 12.58
CA LEU A 287 3.60 17.99 12.54
C LEU A 287 3.03 19.32 13.03
N ASP A 288 3.90 20.15 13.62
CA ASP A 288 3.57 21.56 13.86
C ASP A 288 3.48 22.26 12.51
N LYS A 289 2.31 22.85 12.23
CA LYS A 289 2.04 23.54 10.98
C LYS A 289 2.40 25.01 11.02
N PHE A 290 2.79 25.53 12.19
CA PHE A 290 3.14 26.93 12.39
C PHE A 290 4.64 27.18 12.30
N HIS A 291 5.46 26.17 12.62
CA HIS A 291 6.92 26.23 12.56
C HIS A 291 7.44 25.09 11.70
N VAL A 292 7.61 25.37 10.41
CA VAL A 292 8.18 24.43 9.44
C VAL A 292 9.65 24.82 9.26
N GLU A 293 10.56 23.86 9.37
CA GLU A 293 11.98 24.09 9.10
C GLU A 293 12.22 24.22 7.59
N GLU A 294 13.21 25.00 7.16
CA GLU A 294 13.49 25.27 5.73
C GLU A 294 13.62 23.99 4.89
N GLU A 295 14.20 22.91 5.44
CA GLU A 295 14.30 21.61 4.77
C GLU A 295 12.92 20.98 4.52
N ASP A 296 12.01 21.09 5.49
CA ASP A 296 10.64 20.59 5.40
C ASP A 296 9.78 21.46 4.48
N GLU A 297 10.06 22.76 4.35
CA GLU A 297 9.34 23.66 3.43
C GLU A 297 9.47 23.16 1.98
N VAL A 298 10.70 22.88 1.53
CA VAL A 298 10.97 22.34 0.19
C VAL A 298 10.29 20.98 -0.01
N HIS A 299 10.20 20.17 1.04
CA HIS A 299 9.48 18.90 0.98
C HIS A 299 7.97 19.10 0.78
N PHE A 300 7.36 20.04 1.49
CA PHE A 300 5.93 20.35 1.33
C PHE A 300 5.61 20.99 -0.01
N GLU A 301 6.43 21.92 -0.51
CA GLU A 301 6.23 22.53 -1.82
C GLU A 301 6.19 21.47 -2.92
N ARG A 302 7.23 20.63 -2.99
CA ARG A 302 7.31 19.55 -3.98
C ARG A 302 6.19 18.52 -3.80
N LEU A 303 5.81 18.24 -2.56
CA LEU A 303 4.70 17.32 -2.27
C LEU A 303 3.39 17.88 -2.82
N VAL A 304 3.07 19.15 -2.55
CA VAL A 304 1.83 19.77 -3.06
C VAL A 304 1.85 19.86 -4.59
N GLY A 305 3.01 20.10 -5.21
CA GLY A 305 3.16 20.00 -6.66
C GLY A 305 2.82 18.62 -7.22
N LEU A 306 3.17 17.53 -6.52
CA LEU A 306 2.74 16.18 -6.92
C LEU A 306 1.25 15.94 -6.67
N LEU A 307 0.67 16.54 -5.62
CA LEU A 307 -0.77 16.45 -5.35
C LEU A 307 -1.58 17.19 -6.41
N HIS A 308 -1.09 18.34 -6.88
CA HIS A 308 -1.61 19.02 -8.06
C HIS A 308 -1.63 18.08 -9.27
N ASP A 309 -0.50 17.46 -9.60
CA ASP A 309 -0.41 16.57 -10.75
C ASP A 309 -1.34 15.33 -10.62
N LEU A 310 -1.49 14.77 -9.41
CA LEU A 310 -2.41 13.66 -9.14
C LEU A 310 -3.90 14.05 -9.29
N LEU A 311 -4.27 15.30 -8.99
CA LEU A 311 -5.64 15.80 -9.18
C LEU A 311 -5.99 15.95 -10.67
N LEU A 312 -5.01 16.34 -11.48
CA LEU A 312 -5.19 16.55 -12.92
C LEU A 312 -4.96 15.28 -13.75
N CYS A 313 -4.42 14.23 -13.14
CA CYS A 313 -4.15 12.98 -13.82
C CYS A 313 -5.44 12.27 -14.28
N ASP A 314 -5.36 11.65 -15.46
CA ASP A 314 -6.38 10.70 -15.88
C ASP A 314 -6.14 9.34 -15.22
N VAL A 315 -7.22 8.65 -14.89
CA VAL A 315 -7.16 7.30 -14.30
C VAL A 315 -8.14 6.42 -15.06
N THR A 316 -7.72 5.19 -15.41
CA THR A 316 -8.54 4.27 -16.22
C THR A 316 -9.86 3.87 -15.57
N SER A 317 -9.95 3.95 -14.23
CA SER A 317 -11.16 3.67 -13.46
C SER A 317 -11.63 4.93 -12.73
N ALA A 318 -12.90 5.28 -12.89
CA ALA A 318 -13.53 6.39 -12.18
C ALA A 318 -13.58 6.16 -10.66
N GLU A 319 -13.75 4.90 -10.24
CA GLU A 319 -13.71 4.51 -8.82
C GLU A 319 -12.29 4.71 -8.25
N ALA A 320 -11.27 4.24 -8.98
CA ALA A 320 -9.87 4.44 -8.57
C ALA A 320 -9.50 5.94 -8.54
N LYS A 321 -9.99 6.73 -9.51
CA LYS A 321 -9.82 8.20 -9.52
C LYS A 321 -10.43 8.84 -8.28
N ASP A 322 -11.66 8.45 -7.93
CA ASP A 322 -12.36 8.95 -6.75
C ASP A 322 -11.63 8.60 -5.45
N GLN A 323 -11.14 7.36 -5.31
CA GLN A 323 -10.35 6.94 -4.16
C GLN A 323 -9.02 7.70 -4.06
N LEU A 324 -8.33 7.90 -5.18
CA LEU A 324 -7.08 8.66 -5.25
C LEU A 324 -7.29 10.12 -4.84
N HIS A 325 -8.31 10.79 -5.40
CA HIS A 325 -8.65 12.17 -5.03
C HIS A 325 -8.96 12.28 -3.53
N GLY A 326 -9.65 11.30 -2.95
CA GLY A 326 -9.89 11.25 -1.50
C GLY A 326 -8.59 11.20 -0.68
N GLN A 327 -7.60 10.41 -1.10
CA GLN A 327 -6.30 10.39 -0.42
C GLN A 327 -5.51 11.67 -0.62
N VAL A 328 -5.61 12.32 -1.78
CA VAL A 328 -5.01 13.64 -2.01
C VAL A 328 -5.60 14.67 -1.05
N VAL A 329 -6.93 14.72 -0.91
CA VAL A 329 -7.61 15.62 0.04
C VAL A 329 -7.19 15.34 1.48
N HIS A 330 -7.10 14.06 1.88
CA HIS A 330 -6.58 13.70 3.21
C HIS A 330 -5.18 14.23 3.43
N LEU A 331 -4.26 14.06 2.47
CA LEU A 331 -2.89 14.54 2.61
C LEU A 331 -2.84 16.07 2.64
N LEU A 332 -3.55 16.76 1.74
CA LEU A 332 -3.66 18.23 1.77
C LEU A 332 -4.11 18.75 3.13
N SER A 333 -5.07 18.07 3.78
CA SER A 333 -5.53 18.46 5.13
C SER A 333 -4.44 18.42 6.21
N SER A 334 -3.33 17.71 5.98
CA SER A 334 -2.17 17.66 6.86
C SER A 334 -1.09 18.71 6.52
N VAL A 335 -1.10 19.27 5.31
CA VAL A 335 -0.10 20.24 4.85
C VAL A 335 -0.33 21.64 5.49
N PRO A 336 0.73 22.41 5.79
CA PRO A 336 0.62 23.81 6.20
C PRO A 336 0.09 24.72 5.07
N ARG A 337 -0.71 25.73 5.43
CA ARG A 337 -1.41 26.60 4.47
C ARG A 337 -0.53 27.33 3.45
N PRO A 338 0.69 27.82 3.79
CA PRO A 338 1.53 28.54 2.83
C PRO A 338 1.79 27.76 1.54
N PHE A 339 1.88 26.43 1.63
CA PHE A 339 2.21 25.57 0.51
C PHE A 339 1.04 25.31 -0.45
N TYR A 340 -0.20 25.72 -0.11
CA TYR A 340 -1.33 25.58 -1.05
C TYR A 340 -1.18 26.43 -2.31
N ALA A 341 -0.30 27.44 -2.31
CA ALA A 341 0.07 28.17 -3.52
C ALA A 341 0.57 27.23 -4.64
N GLU A 342 1.13 26.08 -4.27
CA GLU A 342 1.64 25.08 -5.22
C GLU A 342 0.52 24.35 -5.98
N LEU A 343 -0.74 24.47 -5.57
CA LEU A 343 -1.90 24.00 -6.34
C LEU A 343 -2.21 24.90 -7.54
N LEU A 344 -1.69 26.12 -7.60
CA LEU A 344 -1.95 27.05 -8.69
C LEU A 344 -0.77 27.04 -9.66
N THR A 345 -1.01 27.15 -10.96
CA THR A 345 0.06 27.39 -11.95
C THR A 345 -0.21 28.70 -12.69
N GLU A 346 0.80 29.31 -13.30
CA GLU A 346 0.58 30.51 -14.11
C GLU A 346 -0.23 30.14 -15.36
N ALA A 347 -1.32 30.88 -15.61
CA ALA A 347 -2.15 30.64 -16.78
C ALA A 347 -1.52 31.23 -18.04
N ASN A 348 -1.57 30.50 -19.15
CA ASN A 348 -1.22 31.09 -20.44
C ASN A 348 -2.32 32.06 -20.92
N PRO A 349 -1.95 33.06 -21.75
CA PRO A 349 -2.92 33.96 -22.35
C PRO A 349 -3.99 33.20 -23.14
N GLY A 350 -5.26 33.34 -22.73
CA GLY A 350 -6.41 32.72 -23.41
C GLY A 350 -6.87 31.37 -22.85
N GLU A 351 -6.33 30.92 -21.71
CA GLU A 351 -6.85 29.75 -21.00
C GLU A 351 -8.24 30.00 -20.40
N GLU A 352 -9.21 29.15 -20.77
CA GLU A 352 -10.60 29.23 -20.32
C GLU A 352 -10.77 29.05 -18.79
N CYS A 353 -9.92 28.22 -18.17
CA CYS A 353 -9.95 27.92 -16.73
C CYS A 353 -8.86 28.69 -15.97
N SER A 354 -8.78 29.99 -16.21
CA SER A 354 -7.88 30.89 -15.49
C SER A 354 -8.64 31.91 -14.63
N PHE A 355 -8.08 32.22 -13.46
CA PHE A 355 -8.58 33.25 -12.55
C PHE A 355 -7.41 34.07 -12.02
N GLU A 356 -7.50 35.40 -12.13
CA GLU A 356 -6.44 36.35 -11.70
C GLU A 356 -5.02 35.99 -12.21
N GLY A 357 -4.92 35.45 -13.43
CA GLY A 357 -3.63 35.07 -14.03
C GLY A 357 -3.11 33.68 -13.62
N TYR A 358 -3.88 32.93 -12.84
CA TYR A 358 -3.55 31.57 -12.43
C TYR A 358 -4.50 30.55 -13.04
N ASN A 359 -3.96 29.40 -13.45
CA ASN A 359 -4.74 28.22 -13.79
C ASN A 359 -5.29 27.61 -12.50
N VAL A 360 -6.59 27.33 -12.51
CA VAL A 360 -7.34 26.84 -11.35
C VAL A 360 -7.91 25.43 -11.55
N ASP A 361 -7.41 24.67 -12.51
CA ASP A 361 -7.93 23.33 -12.84
C ASP A 361 -7.84 22.37 -11.65
N SER A 362 -6.75 22.45 -10.87
CA SER A 362 -6.58 21.59 -9.69
C SER A 362 -7.59 21.94 -8.59
N VAL A 363 -7.91 23.23 -8.44
CA VAL A 363 -8.92 23.73 -7.50
C VAL A 363 -10.31 23.33 -7.98
N ALA A 364 -10.58 23.43 -9.28
CA ALA A 364 -11.83 22.96 -9.88
C ALA A 364 -12.02 21.45 -9.65
N ALA A 365 -10.96 20.64 -9.76
CA ALA A 365 -11.01 19.21 -9.45
C ALA A 365 -11.35 18.94 -7.97
N LEU A 366 -10.85 19.76 -7.04
CA LEU A 366 -11.21 19.69 -5.62
C LEU A 366 -12.66 20.08 -5.36
N VAL A 367 -13.16 21.13 -6.03
CA VAL A 367 -14.56 21.57 -5.93
C VAL A 367 -15.49 20.48 -6.47
N ALA A 368 -15.20 19.92 -7.65
CA ALA A 368 -15.97 18.82 -8.22
C ALA A 368 -15.98 17.58 -7.31
N TYR A 369 -14.85 17.28 -6.66
CA TYR A 369 -14.77 16.22 -5.66
C TYR A 369 -15.68 16.51 -4.44
N LEU A 370 -15.67 17.74 -3.94
CA LEU A 370 -16.51 18.18 -2.82
C LEU A 370 -18.00 18.07 -3.17
N GLU A 371 -18.42 18.57 -4.33
CA GLU A 371 -19.81 18.51 -4.79
C GLU A 371 -20.31 17.06 -4.83
N ARG A 372 -19.54 16.15 -5.42
CA ARG A 372 -19.87 14.72 -5.46
C ARG A 372 -20.01 14.12 -4.05
N ARG A 373 -19.11 14.45 -3.11
CA ARG A 373 -19.21 13.96 -1.73
C ARG A 373 -20.43 14.49 -0.98
N LEU A 374 -20.84 15.74 -1.26
CA LEU A 374 -22.05 16.32 -0.69
C LEU A 374 -23.32 15.66 -1.26
N ASP A 375 -23.31 15.35 -2.55
CA ASP A 375 -24.41 14.62 -3.21
C ASP A 375 -24.57 13.21 -2.63
N GLU A 376 -23.48 12.46 -2.48
CA GLU A 376 -23.49 11.13 -1.84
C GLU A 376 -24.06 11.16 -0.41
N ILE A 377 -23.68 12.16 0.39
CA ILE A 377 -24.22 12.34 1.75
C ILE A 377 -25.73 12.61 1.70
N THR A 378 -26.17 13.43 0.76
CA THR A 378 -27.58 13.78 0.57
C THR A 378 -28.40 12.56 0.15
N GLU A 379 -27.88 11.74 -0.76
CA GLU A 379 -28.51 10.48 -1.17
C GLU A 379 -28.60 9.49 -0.01
N ILE A 380 -27.53 9.31 0.77
CA ILE A 380 -27.52 8.45 1.96
C ILE A 380 -28.54 8.93 2.99
N GLN A 381 -28.66 10.24 3.21
CA GLN A 381 -29.65 10.80 4.13
C GLN A 381 -31.08 10.56 3.64
N ARG A 382 -31.35 10.75 2.34
CA ARG A 382 -32.67 10.45 1.74
C ARG A 382 -33.02 8.96 1.85
N ALA A 383 -32.07 8.08 1.58
CA ALA A 383 -32.25 6.63 1.68
C ALA A 383 -32.46 6.12 3.11
N ARG A 384 -32.12 6.91 4.14
CA ARG A 384 -32.40 6.60 5.55
C ARG A 384 -33.79 7.06 6.03
N ILE A 385 -34.43 7.96 5.29
CA ILE A 385 -35.74 8.52 5.61
C ILE A 385 -36.87 7.72 4.94
N LEU A 386 -36.57 7.08 3.81
CA LEU A 386 -37.40 6.07 3.15
C LEU A 386 -37.22 4.70 3.82
#